data_AF-A0A9N9DXX1-F1
#
_entry.id   AF-A0A9N9DXX1-F1
#
_cell.length_a   1.000
_cell.length_b   1.000
_cell.length_c   1.000
_cell.angle_alpha   90.00
_cell.angle_beta   90.00
_cell.angle_gamma   90.00
#
_symmetry.space_group_name_H-M   'P 1'
#
loop_
_entity.id
_entity.type
_entity.pdbx_description
1 polymer ?
#
loop_
_entity_poly.entity_id
_entity_poly.type
_entity_poly.pdbx_seq_one_letter_code
_entity_poly.pdbx_strand_id
1 'polypeptide(L)'
;MKLQIAIVITSVMLIANLAGIYIDVFIKTNPVISPNNDLSDKNTTNITQPLIFSEKEKQRARFPKFDALYEDYIKKHNRTVAKLLNQTTKVNSAKLPKVIVVQSLMYLGLGNRLPALACGFLYSIVTDRLFFIDGFYNFDEYFEKDFDHDWKSVANLYNNSRSRYLHDNNQNAFQLITRGNLSNEEINTYDILFVRTWDYVCAPLISNPNYKEWISSIIPNNKVYNAISQKLLRIKPNITEKVETFINNNFGEYNIGIHIRMIKNMMIGNTITPIENFCSAAKMLMIGTEKKNVTIFVATDNNNNRDILINCLHNSLGSMNDSTKIIHASNDMDVINPIGGNPGTEVEAIVDLSILSYCDDLVVTFGSSFSFLASAMFYKSLPLWGPYVVMPVKNNEDDFVIDKIWLWKATFNEPCMYFSKALLKESDPETIEVFKTNPFWMYYSEECT
;
A
#
# COMPACT_ATOMS: atom_id res chain seq x y z
N MET A 1 39.61 -3.63 -18.72
CA MET A 1 39.34 -3.67 -17.27
C MET A 1 39.63 -2.35 -16.55
N LYS A 2 40.84 -1.76 -16.63
CA LYS A 2 41.16 -0.49 -15.93
C LYS A 2 40.30 0.72 -16.37
N LEU A 3 39.89 0.79 -17.64
CA LEU A 3 39.06 1.90 -18.16
C LEU A 3 37.59 1.83 -17.70
N GLN A 4 37.04 0.61 -17.52
CA GLN A 4 35.67 0.43 -17.03
C GLN A 4 35.53 0.77 -15.54
N ILE A 5 36.56 0.47 -14.73
CA ILE A 5 36.59 0.84 -13.31
C ILE A 5 36.66 2.36 -13.14
N ALA A 6 37.43 3.06 -14.00
CA ALA A 6 37.50 4.52 -13.97
C ALA A 6 36.16 5.18 -14.30
N ILE A 7 35.42 4.68 -15.29
CA ILE A 7 34.10 5.24 -15.65
C ILE A 7 33.11 5.07 -14.50
N VAL A 8 33.05 3.89 -13.86
CA VAL A 8 32.15 3.64 -12.72
C VAL A 8 32.47 4.55 -11.53
N ILE A 9 33.76 4.73 -11.20
CA ILE A 9 34.16 5.60 -10.09
C ILE A 9 33.80 7.07 -10.38
N THR A 10 33.99 7.52 -11.63
CA THR A 10 33.70 8.91 -12.00
C THR A 10 32.19 9.20 -11.97
N SER A 11 31.35 8.24 -12.40
CA SER A 11 29.90 8.35 -12.31
C SER A 11 29.38 8.37 -10.87
N VAL A 12 29.95 7.54 -9.98
CA VAL A 12 29.56 7.52 -8.56
C VAL A 12 29.95 8.82 -7.85
N MET A 13 31.12 9.39 -8.14
CA MET A 13 31.54 10.68 -7.57
C MET A 13 30.71 11.85 -8.10
N LEU A 14 30.27 11.82 -9.35
CA LEU A 14 29.40 12.85 -9.91
C LEU A 14 28.01 12.83 -9.23
N ILE A 15 27.45 11.65 -8.99
CA ILE A 15 26.16 11.48 -8.30
C ILE A 15 26.27 11.94 -6.84
N ALA A 16 27.36 11.60 -6.15
CA ALA A 16 27.58 12.03 -4.76
C ALA A 16 27.74 13.56 -4.64
N ASN A 17 28.44 14.20 -5.57
CA ASN A 17 28.58 15.66 -5.59
C ASN A 17 27.28 16.38 -5.92
N LEU A 18 26.47 15.85 -6.85
CA LEU A 18 25.15 16.43 -7.16
C LEU A 18 24.18 16.29 -5.97
N ALA A 19 24.22 15.16 -5.26
CA ALA A 19 23.43 14.97 -4.04
C ALA A 19 23.86 15.92 -2.90
N GLY A 20 25.16 16.15 -2.72
CA GLY A 20 25.68 17.09 -1.73
C GLY A 20 25.29 18.55 -2.00
N ILE A 21 25.39 18.99 -3.26
CA ILE A 21 25.00 20.35 -3.67
C ILE A 21 23.49 20.57 -3.48
N TYR A 22 22.66 19.55 -3.73
CA TYR A 22 21.20 19.65 -3.57
C TYR A 22 20.80 19.79 -2.09
N ILE A 23 21.49 19.09 -1.18
CA ILE A 23 21.23 19.15 0.27
C ILE A 23 21.62 20.53 0.84
N ASP A 24 22.76 21.10 0.41
CA ASP A 24 23.25 22.38 0.93
C ASP A 24 22.40 23.58 0.47
N VAL A 25 21.82 23.52 -0.73
CA VAL A 25 20.86 24.54 -1.22
C VAL A 25 19.52 24.44 -0.48
N PHE A 26 19.11 23.23 -0.11
CA PHE A 26 17.84 22.97 0.57
C PHE A 26 17.84 23.40 2.04
N ILE A 27 18.96 23.22 2.75
CA ILE A 27 19.09 23.64 4.17
C ILE A 27 19.12 25.17 4.30
N LYS A 28 19.64 25.89 3.30
CA LYS A 28 19.78 27.36 3.35
C LYS A 28 18.51 28.14 3.01
N THR A 29 17.47 27.50 2.49
CA THR A 29 16.30 28.21 1.94
C THR A 29 15.02 28.12 2.77
N ASN A 30 14.99 27.35 3.87
CA ASN A 30 13.80 27.20 4.71
C ASN A 30 14.07 27.59 6.18
N PRO A 31 13.72 28.81 6.62
CA PRO A 31 13.68 29.12 8.05
C PRO A 31 12.48 28.40 8.68
N VAL A 32 12.74 27.78 9.84
CA VAL A 32 11.74 27.09 10.67
C VAL A 32 10.58 28.04 11.00
N ILE A 33 9.38 27.75 10.48
CA ILE A 33 8.15 28.47 10.80
C ILE A 33 7.54 27.80 12.06
N SER A 34 7.38 28.59 13.13
CA SER A 34 6.69 28.20 14.34
C SER A 34 5.17 28.19 14.11
N PRO A 35 4.42 27.16 14.53
CA PRO A 35 2.97 27.13 14.34
C PRO A 35 2.29 27.91 15.46
N ASN A 36 1.69 29.05 15.11
CA ASN A 36 0.57 29.62 15.86
C ASN A 36 -0.63 29.60 14.93
N ASN A 37 -1.70 28.90 15.30
CA ASN A 37 -3.03 29.17 14.77
C ASN A 37 -4.09 28.87 15.84
N ASP A 38 -4.70 29.96 16.30
CA ASP A 38 -6.02 30.02 16.91
C ASP A 38 -7.07 29.54 15.88
N LEU A 39 -7.88 28.57 16.27
CA LEU A 39 -9.12 28.21 15.58
C LEU A 39 -10.27 28.61 16.50
N SER A 40 -11.03 29.63 16.10
CA SER A 40 -12.26 30.04 16.78
C SER A 40 -13.45 29.28 16.19
N ASP A 41 -14.09 28.50 17.06
CA ASP A 41 -15.26 27.69 16.77
C ASP A 41 -16.50 28.54 16.49
N LYS A 42 -17.20 28.23 15.40
CA LYS A 42 -18.59 28.64 15.18
C LYS A 42 -19.52 27.45 15.33
N ASN A 43 -20.30 27.51 16.40
CA ASN A 43 -21.42 26.64 16.74
C ASN A 43 -22.38 26.44 15.55
N THR A 44 -22.57 25.19 15.15
CA THR A 44 -23.73 24.77 14.36
C THR A 44 -24.30 23.49 14.99
N THR A 45 -25.34 23.65 15.82
CA THR A 45 -26.09 22.55 16.42
C THR A 45 -27.20 22.10 15.49
N ASN A 46 -26.98 20.99 14.80
CA ASN A 46 -28.02 20.05 14.41
C ASN A 46 -27.44 18.65 14.61
N ILE A 47 -27.76 18.04 15.75
CA ILE A 47 -27.34 16.69 16.11
C ILE A 47 -28.20 15.73 15.29
N THR A 48 -27.77 15.43 14.07
CA THR A 48 -28.06 14.15 13.44
C THR A 48 -27.54 13.08 14.39
N GLN A 49 -28.35 12.06 14.69
CA GLN A 49 -27.87 10.92 15.46
C GLN A 49 -26.57 10.43 14.81
N PRO A 50 -25.45 10.30 15.57
CA PRO A 50 -24.21 9.83 15.00
C PRO A 50 -24.51 8.53 14.27
N LEU A 51 -23.88 8.33 13.10
CA LEU A 51 -23.74 6.99 12.54
C LEU A 51 -23.01 6.19 13.63
N ILE A 52 -23.77 5.64 14.58
CA ILE A 52 -23.26 4.69 15.56
C ILE A 52 -22.96 3.50 14.68
N PHE A 53 -21.71 3.43 14.23
CA PHE A 53 -21.08 2.23 13.73
C PHE A 53 -21.29 1.14 14.79
N SER A 54 -22.46 0.49 14.79
CA SER A 54 -22.68 -0.83 15.41
C SER A 54 -21.84 -1.90 14.69
N GLU A 55 -20.98 -1.48 13.76
CA GLU A 55 -19.93 -2.21 13.06
C GLU A 55 -18.76 -2.71 13.92
N LYS A 56 -18.57 -2.23 15.16
CA LYS A 56 -17.68 -2.91 16.13
C LYS A 56 -18.04 -4.41 16.27
N GLU A 57 -19.28 -4.80 15.99
CA GLU A 57 -19.77 -6.19 16.00
C GLU A 57 -19.63 -6.94 14.65
N LYS A 58 -19.41 -6.25 13.52
CA LYS A 58 -19.06 -6.89 12.23
C LYS A 58 -17.55 -6.99 11.98
N GLN A 59 -16.76 -6.24 12.75
CA GLN A 59 -15.30 -6.14 12.67
C GLN A 59 -14.52 -7.35 13.24
N ARG A 60 -15.17 -8.39 13.80
CA ARG A 60 -14.49 -9.46 14.56
C ARG A 60 -14.48 -10.88 13.98
N ALA A 61 -15.01 -11.14 12.77
CA ALA A 61 -14.95 -12.50 12.23
C ALA A 61 -14.90 -12.58 10.69
N ARG A 62 -14.05 -11.80 10.01
CA ARG A 62 -13.80 -12.02 8.57
C ARG A 62 -12.89 -13.20 8.31
N PHE A 63 -11.86 -13.33 9.13
CA PHE A 63 -10.84 -14.35 8.98
C PHE A 63 -10.54 -15.00 10.34
N PRO A 64 -11.51 -15.62 11.03
CA PRO A 64 -11.34 -16.08 12.41
C PRO A 64 -10.16 -17.04 12.59
N LYS A 65 -9.85 -17.84 11.57
CA LYS A 65 -8.66 -18.71 11.57
C LYS A 65 -7.36 -17.92 11.46
N PHE A 66 -7.30 -16.92 10.58
CA PHE A 66 -6.15 -16.02 10.49
C PHE A 66 -5.98 -15.21 11.77
N ASP A 67 -7.06 -14.73 12.37
CA ASP A 67 -7.04 -13.99 13.63
C ASP A 67 -6.42 -14.83 14.75
N ALA A 68 -6.88 -16.08 14.94
CA ALA A 68 -6.30 -16.99 15.92
C ALA A 68 -4.80 -17.25 15.65
N LEU A 69 -4.45 -17.47 14.38
CA LEU A 69 -3.06 -17.66 13.95
C LEU A 69 -2.18 -16.44 14.23
N TYR A 70 -2.69 -15.23 13.97
CA TYR A 70 -2.00 -13.96 14.23
C TYR A 70 -1.72 -13.77 15.73
N GLU A 71 -2.71 -14.02 16.58
CA GLU A 71 -2.56 -13.94 18.04
C GLU A 71 -1.52 -14.94 18.57
N ASP A 72 -1.56 -16.17 18.09
CA ASP A 72 -0.58 -17.19 18.49
C ASP A 72 0.82 -16.87 17.97
N TYR A 73 0.91 -16.33 16.76
CA TYR A 73 2.15 -15.82 16.19
C TYR A 73 2.75 -14.70 17.06
N ILE A 74 1.96 -13.70 17.46
CA ILE A 74 2.41 -12.60 18.33
C ILE A 74 2.95 -13.14 19.66
N LYS A 75 2.21 -14.04 20.32
CA LYS A 75 2.65 -14.65 21.57
C LYS A 75 3.98 -15.38 21.40
N LYS A 76 4.13 -16.16 20.33
CA LYS A 76 5.38 -16.84 19.99
C LYS A 76 6.50 -15.83 19.76
N HIS A 77 6.24 -14.79 18.98
CA HIS A 77 7.21 -13.77 18.60
C HIS A 77 7.73 -13.01 19.82
N ASN A 78 6.83 -12.40 20.60
CA ASN A 78 7.18 -11.66 21.82
C ASN A 78 7.96 -12.50 22.81
N ARG A 79 7.52 -13.76 23.04
CA ARG A 79 8.25 -14.70 23.92
C ARG A 79 9.66 -14.99 23.40
N THR A 80 9.84 -15.10 22.09
CA THR A 80 11.13 -15.43 21.48
C THR A 80 12.06 -14.22 21.50
N VAL A 81 11.57 -13.02 21.15
CA VAL A 81 12.33 -11.78 21.22
C VAL A 81 12.75 -11.46 22.66
N ALA A 82 11.86 -11.60 23.64
CA ALA A 82 12.21 -11.40 25.05
C ALA A 82 13.34 -12.33 25.52
N LYS A 83 13.39 -13.58 25.03
CA LYS A 83 14.49 -14.50 25.30
C LYS A 83 15.79 -14.09 24.61
N LEU A 84 15.72 -13.57 23.38
CA LEU A 84 16.90 -13.08 22.65
C LEU A 84 17.53 -11.86 23.32
N LEU A 85 16.70 -10.95 23.83
CA LEU A 85 17.16 -9.70 24.46
C LEU A 85 17.58 -9.86 25.93
N ASN A 86 17.23 -10.98 26.58
CA ASN A 86 17.65 -11.25 27.95
C ASN A 86 19.14 -11.64 28.01
N GLN A 87 19.98 -10.71 28.47
CA GLN A 87 21.44 -10.83 28.56
C GLN A 87 21.95 -11.95 29.47
N THR A 88 21.11 -12.47 30.38
CA THR A 88 21.50 -13.55 31.31
C THR A 88 21.50 -14.92 30.63
N THR A 89 20.74 -15.09 29.56
CA THR A 89 20.84 -16.26 28.69
C THR A 89 22.00 -16.05 27.73
N LYS A 90 23.10 -16.80 27.91
CA LYS A 90 24.05 -17.05 26.81
C LYS A 90 23.28 -17.78 25.71
N VAL A 91 22.61 -17.03 24.84
CA VAL A 91 21.99 -17.57 23.64
C VAL A 91 23.13 -18.17 22.85
N ASN A 92 23.15 -19.49 22.75
CA ASN A 92 24.16 -20.19 21.99
C ASN A 92 24.00 -19.71 20.54
N SER A 93 24.97 -18.94 20.03
CA SER A 93 24.92 -18.34 18.69
C SER A 93 24.71 -19.39 17.58
N ALA A 94 24.95 -20.67 17.89
CA ALA A 94 24.68 -21.81 17.03
C ALA A 94 23.18 -22.10 16.76
N LYS A 95 22.21 -21.47 17.46
CA LYS A 95 20.77 -21.70 17.24
C LYS A 95 19.93 -20.44 17.42
N LEU A 96 20.23 -19.38 16.66
CA LEU A 96 19.31 -18.25 16.55
C LEU A 96 18.01 -18.69 15.87
N PRO A 97 16.85 -18.14 16.25
CA PRO A 97 15.62 -18.39 15.52
C PRO A 97 15.75 -17.78 14.12
N LYS A 98 15.09 -18.40 13.15
CA LYS A 98 15.07 -17.91 11.79
C LYS A 98 14.14 -16.71 11.64
N VAL A 99 14.46 -15.79 10.74
CA VAL A 99 13.76 -14.52 10.59
C VAL A 99 13.42 -14.22 9.12
N ILE A 100 12.32 -13.50 8.92
CA ILE A 100 12.02 -12.69 7.74
C ILE A 100 12.28 -11.23 8.11
N VAL A 101 13.01 -10.52 7.26
CA VAL A 101 13.27 -9.08 7.44
C VAL A 101 12.80 -8.33 6.19
N VAL A 102 11.82 -7.44 6.37
CA VAL A 102 11.37 -6.54 5.30
C VAL A 102 12.17 -5.26 5.34
N GLN A 103 12.89 -4.96 4.26
CA GLN A 103 13.66 -3.73 4.13
C GLN A 103 12.79 -2.66 3.46
N SER A 104 12.25 -1.75 4.27
CA SER A 104 11.39 -0.68 3.80
C SER A 104 12.17 0.32 2.96
N LEU A 105 11.70 0.55 1.74
CA LEU A 105 12.24 1.55 0.82
C LEU A 105 11.62 2.91 1.14
N MET A 106 12.14 3.59 2.17
CA MET A 106 11.55 4.83 2.70
C MET A 106 11.39 5.95 1.66
N TYR A 107 12.25 5.99 0.64
CA TYR A 107 12.13 6.96 -0.45
C TYR A 107 10.89 6.74 -1.35
N LEU A 108 10.07 5.72 -1.09
CA LEU A 108 8.83 5.43 -1.81
C LEU A 108 7.58 5.78 -0.98
N GLY A 109 6.49 6.05 -1.69
CA GLY A 109 5.20 6.30 -1.07
C GLY A 109 4.63 5.07 -0.33
N LEU A 110 3.63 5.32 0.53
CA LEU A 110 2.94 4.29 1.31
C LEU A 110 2.37 3.15 0.44
N GLY A 111 1.86 3.52 -0.74
CA GLY A 111 1.39 2.61 -1.78
C GLY A 111 2.33 1.44 -2.07
N ASN A 112 3.64 1.69 -2.00
CA ASN A 112 4.68 0.70 -2.31
C ASN A 112 5.30 0.07 -1.06
N ARG A 113 5.34 0.79 0.06
CA ARG A 113 5.91 0.28 1.33
C ARG A 113 5.01 -0.76 1.99
N LEU A 114 3.71 -0.48 2.09
CA LEU A 114 2.79 -1.30 2.86
C LEU A 114 2.55 -2.71 2.26
N PRO A 115 2.46 -2.91 0.93
CA PRO A 115 2.41 -4.25 0.33
C PRO A 115 3.57 -5.16 0.74
N ALA A 116 4.79 -4.60 0.77
CA ALA A 116 5.99 -5.36 1.12
C ALA A 116 5.93 -5.87 2.58
N LEU A 117 5.38 -5.07 3.51
CA LEU A 117 5.18 -5.47 4.90
C LEU A 117 4.20 -6.66 4.99
N ALA A 118 3.08 -6.58 4.28
CA ALA A 118 2.10 -7.65 4.26
C ALA A 118 2.70 -8.96 3.70
N CYS A 119 3.48 -8.87 2.62
CA CYS A 119 4.12 -10.04 2.04
C CYS A 119 5.22 -10.63 2.91
N GLY A 120 6.05 -9.80 3.55
CA GLY A 120 7.02 -10.29 4.52
C GLY A 120 6.36 -11.02 5.69
N PHE A 121 5.23 -10.52 6.18
CA PHE A 121 4.49 -11.16 7.26
C PHE A 121 3.84 -12.47 6.81
N LEU A 122 3.29 -12.54 5.59
CA LEU A 122 2.82 -13.81 5.03
C LEU A 122 3.95 -14.84 4.95
N TYR A 123 5.13 -14.44 4.46
CA TYR A 123 6.29 -15.32 4.42
C TYR A 123 6.71 -15.79 5.81
N SER A 124 6.63 -14.93 6.84
CA SER A 124 7.04 -15.31 8.19
C SER A 124 6.12 -16.38 8.77
N ILE A 125 4.81 -16.27 8.55
CA ILE A 125 3.85 -17.29 9.00
C ILE A 125 4.05 -18.59 8.21
N VAL A 126 4.14 -18.54 6.89
CA VAL A 126 4.30 -19.74 6.03
C VAL A 126 5.59 -20.51 6.36
N THR A 127 6.64 -19.82 6.79
CA THR A 127 7.95 -20.42 7.09
C THR A 127 8.23 -20.59 8.58
N ASP A 128 7.27 -20.28 9.45
CA ASP A 128 7.40 -20.30 10.93
C ASP A 128 8.57 -19.44 11.48
N ARG A 129 8.93 -18.38 10.76
CA ARG A 129 10.02 -17.44 11.08
C ARG A 129 9.50 -16.24 11.86
N LEU A 130 10.38 -15.58 12.62
CA LEU A 130 10.06 -14.28 13.23
C LEU A 130 10.02 -13.17 12.16
N PHE A 131 9.23 -12.12 12.38
CA PHE A 131 9.03 -11.04 11.42
C PHE A 131 9.63 -9.75 11.95
N PHE A 132 10.47 -9.10 11.14
CA PHE A 132 11.03 -7.80 11.44
C PHE A 132 10.93 -6.85 10.25
N ILE A 133 10.90 -5.56 10.56
CA ILE A 133 10.94 -4.44 9.64
C ILE A 133 12.26 -3.72 9.85
N ASP A 134 13.00 -3.53 8.77
CA ASP A 134 14.24 -2.76 8.72
C ASP A 134 13.99 -1.45 7.96
N GLY A 135 14.43 -0.33 8.52
CA GLY A 135 14.40 0.99 7.88
C GLY A 135 13.09 1.78 7.97
N PHE A 136 11.99 1.27 8.54
CA PHE A 136 10.74 2.02 8.70
C PHE A 136 10.72 2.82 10.02
N TYR A 137 11.47 3.91 10.08
CA TYR A 137 11.76 4.62 11.34
C TYR A 137 10.57 5.34 12.01
N ASN A 138 9.50 5.64 11.28
CA ASN A 138 8.30 6.32 11.77
C ASN A 138 7.07 5.40 11.78
N PHE A 139 7.25 4.07 11.73
CA PHE A 139 6.12 3.12 11.77
C PHE A 139 5.24 3.37 13.01
N ASP A 140 5.90 3.45 14.17
CA ASP A 140 5.26 3.66 15.47
C ASP A 140 4.66 5.07 15.62
N GLU A 141 4.82 5.98 14.65
CA GLU A 141 4.10 7.27 14.65
C GLU A 141 2.66 7.11 14.16
N TYR A 142 2.41 6.16 13.25
CA TYR A 142 1.17 6.05 12.50
C TYR A 142 0.37 4.78 12.78
N PHE A 143 1.07 3.69 13.09
CA PHE A 143 0.47 2.38 13.30
C PHE A 143 0.59 1.94 14.76
N GLU A 144 -0.34 1.11 15.20
CA GLU A 144 -0.27 0.40 16.47
C GLU A 144 0.72 -0.75 16.39
N LYS A 145 1.40 -1.01 17.49
CA LYS A 145 2.42 -2.06 17.62
C LYS A 145 1.93 -3.18 18.53
N ASP A 146 1.58 -4.32 17.94
CA ASP A 146 1.16 -5.52 18.68
C ASP A 146 2.34 -6.32 19.27
N PHE A 147 3.51 -6.21 18.65
CA PHE A 147 4.72 -6.96 19.00
C PHE A 147 5.98 -6.23 18.53
N ASP A 148 7.14 -6.59 19.10
CA ASP A 148 8.40 -5.98 18.69
C ASP A 148 8.94 -6.54 17.37
N HIS A 149 8.73 -5.78 16.30
CA HIS A 149 9.18 -6.09 14.95
C HIS A 149 10.25 -5.10 14.45
N ASP A 150 10.87 -4.27 15.29
CA ASP A 150 12.00 -3.44 14.85
C ASP A 150 13.26 -4.31 14.70
N TRP A 151 13.77 -4.43 13.47
CA TRP A 151 14.98 -5.21 13.20
C TRP A 151 16.18 -4.74 14.03
N LYS A 152 16.29 -3.44 14.32
CA LYS A 152 17.42 -2.87 15.09
C LYS A 152 17.54 -3.47 16.49
N SER A 153 16.45 -3.95 17.07
CA SER A 153 16.44 -4.58 18.40
C SER A 153 17.30 -5.83 18.46
N VAL A 154 17.37 -6.60 17.37
CA VAL A 154 18.03 -7.92 17.32
C VAL A 154 19.13 -8.04 16.27
N ALA A 155 19.28 -7.07 15.36
CA ALA A 155 20.18 -7.14 14.20
C ALA A 155 21.61 -7.57 14.57
N ASN A 156 22.17 -7.01 15.65
CA ASN A 156 23.53 -7.33 16.11
C ASN A 156 23.74 -8.81 16.45
N LEU A 157 22.69 -9.53 16.83
CA LEU A 157 22.76 -10.98 17.10
C LEU A 157 23.01 -11.78 15.82
N TYR A 158 22.60 -11.25 14.65
CA TYR A 158 22.64 -11.94 13.36
C TYR A 158 23.82 -11.50 12.47
N ASN A 159 24.83 -10.79 12.99
CA ASN A 159 25.94 -10.27 12.17
C ASN A 159 26.73 -11.35 11.40
N ASN A 160 26.72 -12.60 11.88
CA ASN A 160 27.41 -13.73 11.25
C ASN A 160 26.44 -14.76 10.63
N SER A 161 25.16 -14.40 10.51
CA SER A 161 24.12 -15.29 10.01
C SER A 161 24.09 -15.37 8.50
N ARG A 162 23.67 -16.52 7.96
CA ARG A 162 23.47 -16.68 6.51
C ARG A 162 22.17 -16.01 6.09
N SER A 163 22.22 -15.28 4.98
CA SER A 163 21.05 -14.56 4.45
C SER A 163 20.80 -14.82 2.97
N ARG A 164 19.53 -14.65 2.55
CA ARG A 164 19.09 -14.72 1.16
C ARG A 164 17.94 -13.76 0.93
N TYR A 165 17.89 -13.13 -0.25
CA TYR A 165 16.71 -12.38 -0.67
C TYR A 165 15.67 -13.34 -1.28
N LEU A 166 14.44 -13.27 -0.79
CA LEU A 166 13.28 -13.82 -1.51
C LEU A 166 12.87 -12.87 -2.64
N HIS A 167 12.91 -11.58 -2.34
CA HIS A 167 12.68 -10.50 -3.28
C HIS A 167 13.70 -9.39 -3.06
N ASP A 168 14.36 -9.00 -4.14
CA ASP A 168 15.02 -7.73 -4.33
C ASP A 168 14.49 -7.12 -5.63
N ASN A 169 14.44 -5.79 -5.73
CA ASN A 169 13.97 -5.10 -6.94
C ASN A 169 14.71 -5.54 -8.23
N ASN A 170 15.93 -6.06 -8.09
CA ASN A 170 16.73 -6.56 -9.21
C ASN A 170 16.78 -8.08 -9.31
N GLN A 171 16.35 -8.80 -8.27
CA GLN A 171 16.49 -10.25 -8.15
C GLN A 171 15.28 -10.82 -7.41
N ASN A 172 14.36 -11.40 -8.16
CA ASN A 172 13.18 -12.04 -7.61
C ASN A 172 13.31 -13.56 -7.68
N ALA A 173 13.14 -14.26 -6.57
CA ALA A 173 13.17 -15.72 -6.53
C ALA A 173 11.82 -16.32 -6.98
N PHE A 174 11.25 -15.87 -8.10
CA PHE A 174 9.88 -16.21 -8.51
C PHE A 174 9.65 -17.72 -8.58
N GLN A 175 10.61 -18.50 -9.09
CA GLN A 175 10.49 -19.96 -9.13
C GLN A 175 10.31 -20.56 -7.72
N LEU A 176 11.15 -20.14 -6.77
CA LEU A 176 11.09 -20.59 -5.38
C LEU A 176 9.76 -20.20 -4.72
N ILE A 177 9.29 -18.97 -4.92
CA ILE A 177 8.09 -18.45 -4.27
C ILE A 177 6.82 -19.03 -4.89
N THR A 178 6.80 -19.21 -6.21
CA THR A 178 5.60 -19.65 -6.95
C THR A 178 5.40 -21.15 -6.86
N ARG A 179 6.46 -21.97 -6.84
CA ARG A 179 6.31 -23.44 -6.84
C ARG A 179 7.27 -24.19 -5.90
N GLY A 180 8.28 -23.51 -5.38
CA GLY A 180 9.22 -24.12 -4.45
C GLY A 180 8.63 -24.31 -3.05
N ASN A 181 9.29 -25.14 -2.25
CA ASN A 181 9.00 -25.33 -0.84
C ASN A 181 9.93 -24.45 -0.01
N LEU A 182 9.42 -23.36 0.55
CA LEU A 182 10.13 -22.42 1.45
C LEU A 182 10.56 -23.07 2.78
N SER A 183 10.07 -24.28 3.07
CA SER A 183 10.46 -25.10 4.22
C SER A 183 11.43 -26.22 3.84
N ASN A 184 11.97 -26.25 2.61
CA ASN A 184 12.96 -27.25 2.21
C ASN A 184 14.31 -27.07 2.93
N GLU A 185 15.19 -28.07 2.81
CA GLU A 185 16.49 -28.08 3.50
C GLU A 185 17.39 -26.90 3.09
N GLU A 186 17.43 -26.54 1.80
CA GLU A 186 18.26 -25.44 1.28
C GLU A 186 17.87 -24.09 1.89
N ILE A 187 16.58 -23.72 1.84
CA ILE A 187 16.07 -22.47 2.40
C ILE A 187 16.21 -22.45 3.91
N ASN A 188 16.10 -23.62 4.54
CA ASN A 188 16.38 -23.79 5.95
C ASN A 188 17.85 -23.61 6.35
N THR A 189 18.80 -23.52 5.41
CA THR A 189 20.19 -23.16 5.74
C THR A 189 20.43 -21.67 5.93
N TYR A 190 19.45 -20.82 5.59
CA TYR A 190 19.51 -19.37 5.78
C TYR A 190 18.78 -18.97 7.05
N ASP A 191 19.47 -18.26 7.94
CA ASP A 191 18.89 -17.71 9.17
C ASP A 191 17.97 -16.53 8.84
N ILE A 192 18.37 -15.70 7.87
CA ILE A 192 17.66 -14.48 7.46
C ILE A 192 17.14 -14.65 6.03
N LEU A 193 15.85 -14.38 5.83
CA LEU A 193 15.31 -14.15 4.50
C LEU A 193 14.87 -12.68 4.37
N PHE A 194 15.43 -11.98 3.39
CA PHE A 194 15.13 -10.59 3.13
C PHE A 194 14.01 -10.43 2.11
N VAL A 195 13.17 -9.43 2.33
CA VAL A 195 12.17 -8.94 1.38
C VAL A 195 12.42 -7.45 1.19
N ARG A 196 12.97 -7.08 0.03
CA ARG A 196 13.24 -5.70 -0.35
C ARG A 196 12.56 -5.42 -1.68
N THR A 197 11.32 -4.99 -1.61
CA THR A 197 10.52 -4.73 -2.81
C THR A 197 9.59 -3.54 -2.60
N TRP A 198 9.20 -2.92 -3.70
CA TRP A 198 8.14 -1.92 -3.75
C TRP A 198 6.80 -2.46 -4.25
N ASP A 199 6.76 -3.76 -4.52
CA ASP A 199 5.67 -4.43 -5.21
C ASP A 199 4.88 -5.40 -4.31
N TYR A 200 3.66 -5.76 -4.72
CA TYR A 200 2.83 -6.76 -4.05
C TYR A 200 3.17 -8.19 -4.48
N VAL A 201 4.30 -8.67 -3.99
CA VAL A 201 4.87 -9.96 -4.38
C VAL A 201 4.24 -11.19 -3.71
N CYS A 202 3.08 -11.04 -3.06
CA CYS A 202 2.36 -12.13 -2.41
C CYS A 202 1.63 -13.03 -3.44
N ALA A 203 1.23 -12.45 -4.58
CA ALA A 203 0.40 -13.13 -5.58
C ALA A 203 0.96 -14.48 -6.06
N PRO A 204 2.28 -14.64 -6.30
CA PRO A 204 2.83 -15.93 -6.69
C PRO A 204 2.78 -16.96 -5.55
N LEU A 205 2.95 -16.56 -4.29
CA LEU A 205 2.85 -17.47 -3.15
C LEU A 205 1.45 -18.03 -2.96
N ILE A 206 0.41 -17.23 -3.22
CA ILE A 206 -1.00 -17.66 -3.18
C ILE A 206 -1.25 -18.79 -4.18
N SER A 207 -0.46 -18.86 -5.25
CA SER A 207 -0.55 -19.87 -6.30
C SER A 207 0.25 -21.14 -5.98
N ASN A 208 1.11 -21.10 -4.95
CA ASN A 208 2.09 -22.15 -4.70
C ASN A 208 1.44 -23.44 -4.19
N PRO A 209 1.63 -24.59 -4.86
CA PRO A 209 0.98 -25.85 -4.51
C PRO A 209 1.30 -26.33 -3.08
N ASN A 210 2.43 -25.93 -2.50
CA ASN A 210 2.78 -26.28 -1.12
C ASN A 210 1.98 -25.49 -0.07
N TYR A 211 1.42 -24.33 -0.44
CA TYR A 211 0.86 -23.37 0.51
C TYR A 211 -0.56 -22.91 0.17
N LYS A 212 -0.99 -23.00 -1.09
CA LYS A 212 -2.27 -22.49 -1.60
C LYS A 212 -3.47 -22.99 -0.81
N GLU A 213 -3.54 -24.28 -0.52
CA GLU A 213 -4.64 -24.87 0.26
C GLU A 213 -4.65 -24.36 1.69
N TRP A 214 -3.48 -24.29 2.34
CA TRP A 214 -3.34 -23.79 3.69
C TRP A 214 -3.69 -22.29 3.79
N ILE A 215 -3.17 -21.45 2.89
CA ILE A 215 -3.49 -20.03 2.79
C ILE A 215 -5.00 -19.84 2.60
N SER A 216 -5.61 -20.55 1.63
CA SER A 216 -7.05 -20.48 1.37
C SER A 216 -7.89 -20.92 2.57
N SER A 217 -7.35 -21.81 3.41
CA SER A 217 -8.04 -22.30 4.60
C SER A 217 -8.10 -21.27 5.74
N ILE A 218 -7.11 -20.35 5.82
CA ILE A 218 -7.03 -19.31 6.86
C ILE A 218 -7.52 -17.94 6.37
N ILE A 219 -7.31 -17.64 5.09
CA ILE A 219 -7.71 -16.42 4.40
C ILE A 219 -8.47 -16.83 3.12
N PRO A 220 -9.77 -17.12 3.22
CA PRO A 220 -10.60 -17.42 2.05
C PRO A 220 -10.63 -16.29 1.03
N ASN A 221 -10.90 -16.65 -0.23
CA ASN A 221 -11.02 -15.74 -1.38
C ASN A 221 -9.73 -14.98 -1.74
N ASN A 222 -8.57 -15.44 -1.27
CA ASN A 222 -7.25 -14.86 -1.59
C ASN A 222 -7.07 -13.39 -1.17
N LYS A 223 -7.87 -12.89 -0.23
CA LYS A 223 -7.83 -11.51 0.28
C LYS A 223 -6.70 -11.30 1.30
N VAL A 224 -5.48 -11.65 0.89
CA VAL A 224 -4.31 -11.76 1.76
C VAL A 224 -3.86 -10.42 2.32
N TYR A 225 -3.74 -9.39 1.49
CA TYR A 225 -3.39 -8.05 1.96
C TYR A 225 -4.46 -7.52 2.89
N ASN A 226 -5.75 -7.65 2.54
CA ASN A 226 -6.86 -7.20 3.39
C ASN A 226 -6.82 -7.83 4.78
N ALA A 227 -6.61 -9.16 4.85
CA ALA A 227 -6.53 -9.88 6.12
C ALA A 227 -5.34 -9.41 6.97
N ILE A 228 -4.16 -9.31 6.36
CA ILE A 228 -2.93 -8.93 7.07
C ILE A 228 -2.96 -7.45 7.47
N SER A 229 -3.40 -6.55 6.60
CA SER A 229 -3.40 -5.10 6.85
C SER A 229 -4.32 -4.73 8.02
N GLN A 230 -5.45 -5.42 8.19
CA GLN A 230 -6.37 -5.22 9.33
C GLN A 230 -5.75 -5.56 10.69
N LYS A 231 -4.65 -6.31 10.71
CA LYS A 231 -3.94 -6.71 11.94
C LYS A 231 -2.61 -6.00 12.09
N LEU A 232 -1.75 -6.09 11.08
CA LEU A 232 -0.39 -5.55 11.11
C LEU A 232 -0.34 -4.03 10.91
N LEU A 233 -1.28 -3.46 10.18
CA LEU A 233 -1.28 -2.03 9.79
C LEU A 233 -2.44 -1.27 10.43
N ARG A 234 -2.75 -1.59 11.70
CA ARG A 234 -3.80 -0.89 12.47
C ARG A 234 -3.36 0.55 12.71
N ILE A 235 -4.13 1.49 12.20
CA ILE A 235 -3.84 2.92 12.31
C ILE A 235 -4.06 3.37 13.76
N LYS A 236 -3.22 4.28 14.25
CA LYS A 236 -3.33 4.78 15.62
C LYS A 236 -4.70 5.40 15.94
N PRO A 237 -5.14 5.35 17.21
CA PRO A 237 -6.44 5.89 17.63
C PRO A 237 -6.66 7.36 17.28
N ASN A 238 -5.65 8.23 17.40
CA ASN A 238 -5.80 9.65 17.11
C ASN A 238 -6.02 9.94 15.61
N ILE A 239 -5.38 9.18 14.72
CA ILE A 239 -5.59 9.28 13.28
C ILE A 239 -6.96 8.67 12.91
N THR A 240 -7.29 7.53 13.53
CA THR A 240 -8.60 6.87 13.37
C THR A 240 -9.74 7.80 13.78
N GLU A 241 -9.63 8.46 14.93
CA GLU A 241 -10.62 9.44 15.42
C GLU A 241 -10.78 10.62 14.44
N LYS A 242 -9.68 11.12 13.86
CA LYS A 242 -9.72 12.16 12.82
C LYS A 242 -10.50 11.70 11.59
N VAL A 243 -10.26 10.46 11.14
CA VAL A 243 -10.95 9.86 9.99
C VAL A 243 -12.44 9.63 10.30
N GLU A 244 -12.77 9.04 11.45
CA GLU A 244 -14.15 8.78 11.88
C GLU A 244 -14.94 10.08 12.04
N THR A 245 -14.33 11.12 12.64
CA THR A 245 -14.94 12.45 12.75
C THR A 245 -15.23 13.04 11.37
N PHE A 246 -14.27 12.95 10.44
CA PHE A 246 -14.47 13.41 9.08
C PHE A 246 -15.64 12.69 8.39
N ILE A 247 -15.69 11.36 8.48
CA ILE A 247 -16.74 10.53 7.88
C ILE A 247 -18.10 10.88 8.47
N ASN A 248 -18.23 10.89 9.80
CA ASN A 248 -19.49 11.16 10.49
C ASN A 248 -20.07 12.54 10.16
N ASN A 249 -19.21 13.52 9.88
CA ASN A 249 -19.62 14.88 9.55
C ASN A 249 -19.90 15.11 8.06
N ASN A 250 -19.42 14.23 7.16
CA ASN A 250 -19.40 14.53 5.73
C ASN A 250 -19.99 13.46 4.82
N PHE A 251 -20.00 12.19 5.22
CA PHE A 251 -20.47 11.10 4.38
C PHE A 251 -22.00 11.06 4.32
N GLY A 252 -22.50 10.72 3.13
CA GLY A 252 -23.93 10.58 2.85
C GLY A 252 -24.38 9.12 2.92
N GLU A 253 -25.52 8.84 2.30
CA GLU A 253 -26.06 7.48 2.17
C GLU A 253 -25.27 6.62 1.17
N TYR A 254 -24.60 7.27 0.21
CA TYR A 254 -23.70 6.63 -0.74
C TYR A 254 -22.46 7.49 -0.95
N ASN A 255 -21.28 6.87 -0.97
CA ASN A 255 -20.02 7.59 -0.96
C ASN A 255 -19.13 7.10 -2.11
N ILE A 256 -18.76 7.99 -3.01
CA ILE A 256 -17.83 7.71 -4.12
C ILE A 256 -16.48 8.33 -3.78
N GLY A 257 -15.42 7.53 -3.70
CA GLY A 257 -14.07 8.03 -3.54
C GLY A 257 -13.39 8.17 -4.89
N ILE A 258 -12.78 9.32 -5.18
CA ILE A 258 -12.02 9.56 -6.40
C ILE A 258 -10.58 9.86 -6.02
N HIS A 259 -9.64 9.07 -6.52
CA HIS A 259 -8.21 9.33 -6.35
C HIS A 259 -7.50 9.54 -7.69
N ILE A 260 -6.97 10.76 -7.86
CA ILE A 260 -6.17 11.14 -9.03
C ILE A 260 -4.68 11.27 -8.67
N ARG A 261 -3.84 10.49 -9.37
CA ARG A 261 -2.37 10.52 -9.26
C ARG A 261 -1.78 11.04 -10.56
N MET A 262 -1.49 12.33 -10.61
CA MET A 262 -1.00 13.02 -11.82
C MET A 262 0.53 13.19 -11.82
N ILE A 263 1.15 13.27 -10.64
CA ILE A 263 2.60 13.35 -10.45
C ILE A 263 3.16 11.92 -10.45
N LYS A 264 3.59 11.44 -11.61
CA LYS A 264 4.32 10.19 -11.77
C LYS A 264 5.73 10.47 -12.28
N ASN A 265 6.75 10.07 -11.53
CA ASN A 265 8.14 10.26 -11.94
C ASN A 265 8.50 9.27 -13.08
N MET A 266 8.64 9.83 -14.29
CA MET A 266 9.54 9.52 -15.42
C MET A 266 9.69 8.10 -16.01
N MET A 267 9.23 7.00 -15.41
CA MET A 267 9.50 5.64 -15.97
C MET A 267 8.37 5.07 -16.84
N ILE A 268 7.15 5.59 -16.74
CA ILE A 268 6.01 5.21 -17.58
C ILE A 268 5.59 6.51 -18.27
N GLY A 269 6.19 6.78 -19.44
CA GLY A 269 6.27 8.12 -20.03
C GLY A 269 4.95 8.88 -20.00
N ASN A 270 4.92 10.10 -19.44
CA ASN A 270 3.86 11.12 -19.45
C ASN A 270 2.38 10.66 -19.60
N THR A 271 1.99 9.47 -19.15
CA THR A 271 0.62 9.00 -19.27
C THR A 271 -0.21 9.63 -18.15
N ILE A 272 -0.61 10.87 -18.37
CA ILE A 272 -1.52 11.61 -17.50
C ILE A 272 -2.91 11.42 -18.08
N THR A 273 -3.79 10.80 -17.30
CA THR A 273 -5.20 10.64 -17.69
C THR A 273 -5.93 11.96 -17.42
N PRO A 274 -6.72 12.50 -18.36
CA PRO A 274 -7.45 13.74 -18.15
C PRO A 274 -8.41 13.65 -16.97
N ILE A 275 -8.54 14.75 -16.24
CA ILE A 275 -9.43 14.87 -15.09
C ILE A 275 -10.89 14.66 -15.50
N GLU A 276 -11.25 15.07 -16.71
CA GLU A 276 -12.58 14.91 -17.33
C GLU A 276 -13.03 13.45 -17.39
N ASN A 277 -12.07 12.51 -17.53
CA ASN A 277 -12.37 11.08 -17.55
C ASN A 277 -12.86 10.60 -16.17
N PHE A 278 -12.31 11.15 -15.08
CA PHE A 278 -12.75 10.85 -13.72
C PHE A 278 -14.13 11.45 -13.43
N CYS A 279 -14.39 12.68 -13.90
CA CYS A 279 -15.71 13.30 -13.78
C CYS A 279 -16.79 12.51 -14.52
N SER A 280 -16.45 12.00 -15.71
CA SER A 280 -17.34 11.16 -16.51
C SER A 280 -17.62 9.82 -15.81
N ALA A 281 -16.60 9.19 -15.23
CA ALA A 281 -16.77 7.98 -14.44
C ALA A 281 -17.68 8.21 -13.21
N ALA A 282 -17.47 9.31 -12.47
CA ALA A 282 -18.35 9.70 -11.37
C ALA A 282 -19.80 9.88 -11.85
N LYS A 283 -20.00 10.60 -12.96
CA LYS A 283 -21.32 10.79 -13.59
C LYS A 283 -22.01 9.47 -13.94
N MET A 284 -21.26 8.48 -14.43
CA MET A 284 -21.81 7.14 -14.71
C MET A 284 -22.29 6.44 -13.43
N LEU A 285 -21.52 6.53 -12.34
CA LEU A 285 -21.91 5.94 -11.05
C LEU A 285 -23.17 6.60 -10.47
N MET A 286 -23.35 7.91 -10.72
CA MET A 286 -24.52 8.66 -10.25
C MET A 286 -25.86 8.18 -10.84
N ILE A 287 -25.87 7.58 -12.03
CA ILE A 287 -27.10 7.05 -12.66
C ILE A 287 -27.72 5.92 -11.80
N GLY A 288 -26.92 5.18 -11.03
CA GLY A 288 -27.40 4.12 -10.15
C GLY A 288 -27.91 4.60 -8.78
N THR A 289 -27.81 5.89 -8.49
CA THR A 289 -27.97 6.44 -7.13
C THR A 289 -29.06 7.50 -7.02
N GLU A 290 -30.02 7.53 -7.95
CA GLU A 290 -31.03 8.58 -8.19
C GLU A 290 -31.98 8.92 -7.01
N LYS A 291 -31.79 8.34 -5.83
CA LYS A 291 -32.59 8.61 -4.62
C LYS A 291 -31.76 8.72 -3.35
N LYS A 292 -30.43 8.70 -3.47
CA LYS A 292 -29.52 8.73 -2.33
C LYS A 292 -28.89 10.09 -2.17
N ASN A 293 -28.65 10.49 -0.93
CA ASN A 293 -27.71 11.57 -0.64
C ASN A 293 -26.30 11.07 -0.95
N VAL A 294 -25.70 11.55 -2.04
CA VAL A 294 -24.39 11.08 -2.50
C VAL A 294 -23.30 12.05 -2.09
N THR A 295 -22.24 11.52 -1.48
CA THR A 295 -21.02 12.27 -1.20
C THR A 295 -19.91 11.78 -2.13
N ILE A 296 -19.17 12.70 -2.74
CA ILE A 296 -17.97 12.41 -3.54
C ILE A 296 -16.75 12.93 -2.77
N PHE A 297 -15.91 12.02 -2.29
CA PHE A 297 -14.64 12.35 -1.66
C PHE A 297 -13.52 12.39 -2.70
N VAL A 298 -12.76 13.49 -2.73
CA VAL A 298 -11.66 13.71 -3.68
C VAL A 298 -10.33 13.70 -2.94
N ALA A 299 -9.41 12.85 -3.40
CA ALA A 299 -8.01 12.84 -3.00
C ALA A 299 -7.10 12.97 -4.23
N THR A 300 -6.07 13.80 -4.14
CA THR A 300 -5.17 14.12 -5.26
C THR A 300 -3.74 14.25 -4.76
N ASP A 301 -2.79 14.42 -5.68
CA ASP A 301 -1.39 14.62 -5.34
C ASP A 301 -0.87 16.05 -5.49
N ASN A 302 -1.76 17.03 -5.72
CA ASN A 302 -1.50 18.46 -5.57
C ASN A 302 -2.81 19.24 -5.50
N ASN A 303 -2.75 20.46 -4.95
CA ASN A 303 -3.95 21.27 -4.69
C ASN A 303 -4.62 21.75 -5.99
N ASN A 304 -3.83 22.16 -6.99
CA ASN A 304 -4.37 22.66 -8.25
C ASN A 304 -5.24 21.61 -8.99
N ASN A 305 -4.79 20.36 -9.05
CA ASN A 305 -5.55 19.28 -9.67
C ASN A 305 -6.81 18.91 -8.88
N ARG A 306 -6.80 19.10 -7.55
CA ARG A 306 -7.99 18.96 -6.70
C ARG A 306 -9.04 19.98 -7.10
N ASP A 307 -8.65 21.24 -7.22
CA ASP A 307 -9.56 22.33 -7.58
C ASP A 307 -10.13 22.15 -8.99
N ILE A 308 -9.29 21.74 -9.94
CA ILE A 308 -9.74 21.42 -11.32
C ILE A 308 -10.75 20.27 -11.30
N LEU A 309 -10.48 19.18 -10.56
CA LEU A 309 -11.41 18.05 -10.46
C LEU A 309 -12.72 18.44 -9.79
N ILE A 310 -12.69 19.20 -8.70
CA ILE A 310 -13.91 19.69 -8.03
C ILE A 310 -14.75 20.53 -8.98
N ASN A 311 -14.15 21.49 -9.69
CA ASN A 311 -14.85 22.31 -10.68
C ASN A 311 -15.42 21.46 -11.81
N CYS A 312 -14.67 20.48 -12.30
CA CYS A 312 -15.12 19.55 -13.33
C CYS A 312 -16.31 18.69 -12.87
N LEU A 313 -16.30 18.22 -11.62
CA LEU A 313 -17.41 17.48 -11.03
C LEU A 313 -18.65 18.37 -10.86
N HIS A 314 -18.51 19.59 -10.36
CA HIS A 314 -19.63 20.55 -10.27
C HIS A 314 -20.27 20.80 -11.65
N ASN A 315 -19.46 21.04 -12.68
CA ASN A 315 -19.95 21.25 -14.03
C ASN A 315 -20.61 19.99 -14.62
N SER A 316 -20.04 18.82 -14.37
CA SER A 316 -20.52 17.54 -14.93
C SER A 316 -21.81 17.04 -14.27
N LEU A 317 -21.97 17.33 -12.98
CA LEU A 317 -23.06 16.83 -12.13
C LEU A 317 -24.13 17.87 -11.82
N GLY A 318 -23.92 19.15 -12.11
CA GLY A 318 -24.81 20.25 -11.72
C GLY A 318 -26.23 20.19 -12.26
N SER A 319 -26.54 19.28 -13.20
CA SER A 319 -27.90 19.01 -13.67
C SER A 319 -28.53 17.74 -13.09
N MET A 320 -27.75 16.90 -12.40
CA MET A 320 -28.16 15.54 -12.06
C MET A 320 -28.71 15.41 -10.64
N ASN A 321 -28.23 16.17 -9.65
CA ASN A 321 -28.70 16.01 -8.28
C ASN A 321 -28.27 17.16 -7.35
N ASP A 322 -29.24 17.94 -6.85
CA ASP A 322 -29.01 18.99 -5.83
C ASP A 322 -28.51 18.43 -4.48
N SER A 323 -28.64 17.12 -4.24
CA SER A 323 -28.19 16.47 -3.01
C SER A 323 -26.76 15.90 -3.07
N THR A 324 -25.98 16.17 -4.14
CA THR A 324 -24.60 15.68 -4.21
C THR A 324 -23.64 16.62 -3.49
N LYS A 325 -22.90 16.10 -2.51
CA LYS A 325 -21.85 16.85 -1.79
C LYS A 325 -20.47 16.43 -2.29
N ILE A 326 -19.67 17.38 -2.77
CA ILE A 326 -18.25 17.13 -3.11
C ILE A 326 -17.39 17.61 -1.94
N ILE A 327 -16.51 16.73 -1.44
CA ILE A 327 -15.68 16.98 -0.25
C ILE A 327 -14.24 16.52 -0.46
N HIS A 328 -13.33 17.05 0.35
CA HIS A 328 -11.95 16.61 0.45
C HIS A 328 -11.44 16.86 1.87
N ALA A 329 -10.32 16.22 2.25
CA ALA A 329 -9.67 16.53 3.52
C ALA A 329 -9.04 17.92 3.49
N SER A 330 -8.93 18.56 4.66
CA SER A 330 -8.22 19.84 4.81
C SER A 330 -6.70 19.61 4.94
N ASN A 331 -6.09 19.10 3.87
CA ASN A 331 -4.66 18.85 3.74
C ASN A 331 -4.03 19.69 2.62
N ASP A 332 -2.75 20.02 2.80
CA ASP A 332 -1.95 20.70 1.80
C ASP A 332 -1.07 19.70 1.04
N MET A 333 -1.48 19.37 -0.19
CA MET A 333 -0.78 18.39 -1.02
C MET A 333 0.45 18.96 -1.73
N ASP A 334 0.65 20.27 -1.69
CA ASP A 334 1.83 20.92 -2.28
C ASP A 334 3.03 20.87 -1.33
N VAL A 335 2.81 20.51 -0.07
CA VAL A 335 3.89 20.18 0.88
C VAL A 335 4.63 18.95 0.35
N ILE A 336 5.94 19.09 0.16
CA ILE A 336 6.79 17.98 -0.25
C ILE A 336 7.25 17.23 1.00
N ASN A 337 6.88 15.97 1.10
CA ASN A 337 7.39 15.08 2.13
C ASN A 337 8.93 15.00 2.02
N PRO A 338 9.67 15.28 3.10
CA PRO A 338 11.13 15.17 3.09
C PRO A 338 11.61 13.74 2.77
N ILE A 339 10.73 12.76 2.94
CA ILE A 339 10.94 11.35 2.67
C ILE A 339 10.44 11.03 1.26
N GLY A 340 11.37 10.97 0.31
CA GLY A 340 11.10 10.51 -1.06
C GLY A 340 10.39 11.52 -1.98
N GLY A 341 10.08 12.73 -1.49
CA GLY A 341 9.45 13.77 -2.30
C GLY A 341 7.99 13.47 -2.67
N ASN A 342 7.30 12.66 -1.86
CA ASN A 342 5.87 12.41 -2.04
C ASN A 342 5.05 13.66 -1.65
N PRO A 343 3.88 13.90 -2.27
CA PRO A 343 3.04 15.03 -1.93
C PRO A 343 2.28 14.82 -0.60
N GLY A 344 2.11 15.92 0.14
CA GLY A 344 1.54 15.95 1.48
C GLY A 344 2.45 15.32 2.55
N THR A 345 2.00 15.36 3.80
CA THR A 345 2.66 14.65 4.90
C THR A 345 2.23 13.17 4.95
N GLU A 346 3.00 12.29 5.62
CA GLU A 346 2.61 10.87 5.76
C GLU A 346 1.27 10.71 6.50
N VAL A 347 1.03 11.52 7.54
CA VAL A 347 -0.23 11.48 8.31
C VAL A 347 -1.42 11.84 7.42
N GLU A 348 -1.30 12.88 6.60
CA GLU A 348 -2.37 13.29 5.68
C GLU A 348 -2.61 12.23 4.60
N ALA A 349 -1.54 11.63 4.07
CA ALA A 349 -1.66 10.52 3.14
C ALA A 349 -2.38 9.31 3.77
N ILE A 350 -2.12 8.99 5.04
CA ILE A 350 -2.84 7.92 5.76
C ILE A 350 -4.31 8.29 5.98
N VAL A 351 -4.60 9.55 6.30
CA VAL A 351 -5.98 10.04 6.45
C VAL A 351 -6.74 9.89 5.13
N ASP A 352 -6.18 10.36 4.01
CA ASP A 352 -6.80 10.22 2.69
C ASP A 352 -6.98 8.76 2.28
N LEU A 353 -5.93 7.94 2.48
CA LEU A 353 -5.98 6.49 2.22
C LEU A 353 -7.12 5.84 3.00
N SER A 354 -7.28 6.23 4.26
CA SER A 354 -8.33 5.72 5.14
C SER A 354 -9.71 6.19 4.69
N ILE A 355 -9.91 7.49 4.46
CA ILE A 355 -11.21 8.02 4.02
C ILE A 355 -11.63 7.40 2.69
N LEU A 356 -10.72 7.30 1.71
CA LEU A 356 -10.96 6.57 0.45
C LEU A 356 -11.40 5.14 0.73
N SER A 357 -10.72 4.45 1.65
CA SER A 357 -11.12 3.10 2.00
C SER A 357 -12.58 3.07 2.44
N TYR A 358 -13.11 4.04 3.18
CA TYR A 358 -14.51 4.03 3.65
C TYR A 358 -15.60 4.27 2.58
N CYS A 359 -15.22 4.61 1.34
CA CYS A 359 -16.19 4.84 0.26
C CYS A 359 -16.83 3.54 -0.25
N ASP A 360 -18.06 3.63 -0.76
CA ASP A 360 -18.83 2.50 -1.28
C ASP A 360 -18.33 2.05 -2.67
N ASP A 361 -17.96 3.01 -3.53
CA ASP A 361 -17.27 2.79 -4.80
C ASP A 361 -16.01 3.68 -4.86
N LEU A 362 -15.01 3.21 -5.60
CA LEU A 362 -13.76 3.93 -5.84
C LEU A 362 -13.53 4.14 -7.34
N VAL A 363 -13.14 5.36 -7.73
CA VAL A 363 -12.64 5.69 -9.06
C VAL A 363 -11.18 6.09 -8.94
N VAL A 364 -10.30 5.35 -9.61
CA VAL A 364 -8.85 5.40 -9.33
C VAL A 364 -8.00 5.54 -10.58
N THR A 365 -6.82 6.11 -10.41
CA THR A 365 -5.83 6.21 -11.48
C THR A 365 -5.14 4.87 -11.72
N PHE A 366 -5.07 4.43 -12.98
CA PHE A 366 -4.28 3.28 -13.41
C PHE A 366 -2.84 3.30 -12.88
N GLY A 367 -2.34 2.17 -12.38
CA GLY A 367 -0.97 2.04 -11.86
C GLY A 367 -0.68 2.84 -10.57
N SER A 368 -1.71 3.33 -9.87
CA SER A 368 -1.55 3.99 -8.57
C SER A 368 -1.64 2.97 -7.44
N SER A 369 -0.51 2.56 -6.88
CA SER A 369 -0.50 1.60 -5.75
C SER A 369 -1.25 2.13 -4.52
N PHE A 370 -1.21 3.44 -4.26
CA PHE A 370 -1.98 4.11 -3.21
C PHE A 370 -3.49 3.87 -3.34
N SER A 371 -4.02 3.94 -4.56
CA SER A 371 -5.44 3.67 -4.82
C SER A 371 -5.84 2.23 -4.53
N PHE A 372 -5.03 1.27 -4.99
CA PHE A 372 -5.29 -0.14 -4.75
C PHE A 372 -5.15 -0.50 -3.27
N LEU A 373 -4.26 0.16 -2.54
CA LEU A 373 -4.21 0.04 -1.09
C LEU A 373 -5.51 0.51 -0.42
N ALA A 374 -6.05 1.67 -0.80
CA ALA A 374 -7.32 2.15 -0.24
C ALA A 374 -8.44 1.11 -0.44
N SER A 375 -8.54 0.56 -1.65
CA SER A 375 -9.50 -0.50 -1.99
C SER A 375 -9.29 -1.78 -1.18
N ALA A 376 -8.03 -2.16 -0.94
CA ALA A 376 -7.67 -3.39 -0.23
C ALA A 376 -7.81 -3.25 1.30
N MET A 377 -7.53 -2.07 1.87
CA MET A 377 -7.57 -1.83 3.32
C MET A 377 -9.00 -1.72 3.88
N PHE A 378 -10.00 -1.57 3.01
CA PHE A 378 -11.35 -1.22 3.41
C PHE A 378 -12.07 -2.24 4.31
N TYR A 379 -12.65 -1.72 5.40
CA TYR A 379 -13.51 -2.47 6.31
C TYR A 379 -14.88 -2.82 5.74
N LYS A 380 -15.38 -2.26 4.63
CA LYS A 380 -16.56 -2.80 3.93
C LYS A 380 -16.22 -3.41 2.57
N SER A 381 -14.96 -3.78 2.34
CA SER A 381 -14.46 -4.42 1.10
C SER A 381 -14.99 -5.84 0.84
N LEU A 382 -16.15 -6.17 1.42
CA LEU A 382 -16.91 -7.38 1.15
C LEU A 382 -17.46 -7.48 -0.28
N PRO A 383 -17.72 -6.39 -1.04
CA PRO A 383 -17.88 -6.54 -2.48
C PRO A 383 -16.72 -7.37 -3.03
N LEU A 384 -17.05 -8.35 -3.88
CA LEU A 384 -16.04 -9.13 -4.60
C LEU A 384 -15.25 -8.26 -5.57
N TRP A 385 -15.73 -7.04 -5.83
CA TRP A 385 -15.27 -6.17 -6.91
C TRP A 385 -14.27 -5.13 -6.40
N GLY A 386 -13.29 -4.83 -7.24
CA GLY A 386 -12.32 -3.76 -7.03
C GLY A 386 -12.81 -2.39 -7.49
N PRO A 387 -11.90 -1.41 -7.53
CA PRO A 387 -12.22 -0.05 -7.94
C PRO A 387 -12.50 0.06 -9.44
N TYR A 388 -13.14 1.14 -9.86
CA TYR A 388 -13.17 1.54 -11.25
C TYR A 388 -11.85 2.26 -11.60
N VAL A 389 -11.07 1.65 -12.47
CA VAL A 389 -9.77 2.15 -12.91
C VAL A 389 -9.96 2.99 -14.16
N VAL A 390 -9.51 4.24 -14.11
CA VAL A 390 -9.45 5.13 -15.27
C VAL A 390 -8.06 4.97 -15.90
N MET A 391 -8.05 4.47 -17.13
CA MET A 391 -6.84 4.15 -17.87
C MET A 391 -6.63 5.10 -19.06
N PRO A 392 -5.38 5.52 -19.33
CA PRO A 392 -5.04 6.15 -20.60
C PRO A 392 -5.08 5.08 -21.70
N VAL A 393 -5.66 5.39 -22.86
CA VAL A 393 -5.68 4.46 -24.01
C VAL A 393 -4.39 4.61 -24.78
N LYS A 394 -3.81 3.54 -25.34
CA LYS A 394 -2.70 3.66 -26.30
C LYS A 394 -3.26 3.93 -27.71
N ASN A 395 -2.84 5.01 -28.37
CA ASN A 395 -2.89 5.14 -29.83
C ASN A 395 -1.80 4.25 -30.46
N ASN A 396 -1.83 4.05 -31.78
CA ASN A 396 -0.86 3.19 -32.48
C ASN A 396 0.60 3.32 -31.99
N GLU A 397 1.27 2.17 -31.95
CA GLU A 397 2.64 1.78 -31.51
C GLU A 397 3.40 2.58 -30.44
N ASP A 398 3.26 3.90 -30.29
CA ASP A 398 4.08 4.71 -29.39
C ASP A 398 3.34 5.79 -28.57
N ASP A 399 2.14 6.23 -28.94
CA ASP A 399 1.45 7.34 -28.25
C ASP A 399 0.26 6.88 -27.42
N PHE A 400 -0.05 7.53 -26.30
CA PHE A 400 -1.31 7.31 -25.58
C PHE A 400 -2.40 8.29 -26.05
N VAL A 401 -3.57 7.79 -26.50
CA VAL A 401 -4.80 8.59 -26.63
C VAL A 401 -5.31 8.92 -25.22
N ILE A 402 -5.00 10.13 -24.80
CA ILE A 402 -5.42 10.72 -23.55
C ILE A 402 -6.93 11.06 -23.58
N ASP A 403 -7.50 11.34 -24.76
CA ASP A 403 -8.87 11.85 -24.95
C ASP A 403 -9.99 10.80 -24.94
N LYS A 404 -9.66 9.51 -24.81
CA LYS A 404 -10.67 8.44 -24.71
C LYS A 404 -10.74 7.92 -23.29
N ILE A 405 -11.96 7.88 -22.73
CA ILE A 405 -12.20 7.25 -21.44
C ILE A 405 -12.14 5.74 -21.62
N TRP A 406 -11.14 5.10 -21.03
CA TRP A 406 -11.21 3.68 -20.75
C TRP A 406 -11.42 3.49 -19.26
N LEU A 407 -12.67 3.22 -18.90
CA LEU A 407 -13.08 2.90 -17.54
C LEU A 407 -13.23 1.39 -17.45
N TRP A 408 -12.59 0.81 -16.46
CA TRP A 408 -12.70 -0.62 -16.23
C TRP A 408 -12.92 -0.91 -14.75
N LYS A 409 -13.86 -1.80 -14.44
CA LYS A 409 -14.11 -2.23 -13.06
C LYS A 409 -13.20 -3.41 -12.75
N ALA A 410 -12.24 -3.18 -11.86
CA ALA A 410 -11.34 -4.21 -11.39
C ALA A 410 -12.11 -5.38 -10.79
N THR A 411 -11.70 -6.60 -11.12
CA THR A 411 -12.41 -7.83 -10.70
C THR A 411 -12.12 -8.23 -9.26
N PHE A 412 -11.10 -7.61 -8.67
CA PHE A 412 -10.60 -7.93 -7.35
C PHE A 412 -10.05 -6.67 -6.67
N ASN A 413 -9.87 -6.69 -5.36
CA ASN A 413 -9.53 -5.49 -4.58
C ASN A 413 -8.18 -5.57 -3.86
N GLU A 414 -7.40 -6.63 -4.07
CA GLU A 414 -6.04 -6.76 -3.54
C GLU A 414 -5.06 -5.82 -4.25
N PRO A 415 -3.92 -5.45 -3.67
CA PRO A 415 -2.92 -4.69 -4.41
C PRO A 415 -2.48 -5.45 -5.66
N CYS A 416 -2.23 -4.72 -6.74
CA CYS A 416 -1.79 -5.31 -7.99
C CYS A 416 -0.27 -5.62 -7.91
N MET A 417 0.24 -6.58 -8.70
CA MET A 417 1.67 -6.94 -8.73
C MET A 417 2.35 -6.40 -10.00
N TYR A 418 3.14 -5.34 -9.90
CA TYR A 418 3.83 -4.74 -11.04
C TYR A 418 4.85 -5.68 -11.69
N PHE A 419 5.57 -6.49 -10.91
CA PHE A 419 6.57 -7.43 -11.43
C PHE A 419 5.97 -8.71 -12.03
N SER A 420 4.65 -8.83 -12.11
CA SER A 420 3.98 -9.94 -12.79
C SER A 420 4.39 -10.07 -14.26
N LYS A 421 4.61 -8.96 -14.99
CA LYS A 421 5.14 -8.99 -16.36
C LYS A 421 6.54 -9.59 -16.42
N ALA A 422 7.42 -9.28 -15.46
CA ALA A 422 8.74 -9.88 -15.37
C ALA A 422 8.62 -11.37 -15.05
N LEU A 423 7.76 -11.75 -14.10
CA LEU A 423 7.46 -13.16 -13.81
C LEU A 423 7.02 -13.91 -15.07
N LEU A 424 6.04 -13.38 -15.82
CA LEU A 424 5.48 -14.00 -17.02
C LEU A 424 6.45 -14.07 -18.21
N LYS A 425 7.42 -13.16 -18.29
CA LYS A 425 8.39 -13.10 -19.41
C LYS A 425 9.69 -13.85 -19.13
N GLU A 426 10.16 -13.82 -17.88
CA GLU A 426 11.52 -14.23 -17.52
C GLU A 426 11.55 -15.55 -16.74
N SER A 427 10.42 -16.02 -16.21
CA SER A 427 10.37 -17.30 -15.50
C SER A 427 10.25 -18.50 -16.46
N ASP A 428 10.58 -19.69 -15.97
CA ASP A 428 10.36 -20.92 -16.72
C ASP A 428 8.86 -21.24 -16.89
N PRO A 429 8.49 -22.04 -17.91
CA PRO A 429 7.09 -22.36 -18.19
C PRO A 429 6.33 -22.96 -17.02
N GLU A 430 6.96 -23.81 -16.20
CA GLU A 430 6.29 -24.46 -15.05
C GLU A 430 5.91 -23.41 -13.98
N THR A 431 6.81 -22.47 -13.68
CA THR A 431 6.53 -21.35 -12.78
C THR A 431 5.35 -20.50 -13.28
N ILE A 432 5.30 -20.22 -14.57
CA ILE A 432 4.20 -19.46 -15.19
C ILE A 432 2.87 -20.20 -15.08
N GLU A 433 2.86 -21.50 -15.41
CA GLU A 433 1.65 -22.32 -15.32
C GLU A 433 1.12 -22.42 -13.89
N VAL A 434 2.01 -22.57 -12.89
CA VAL A 434 1.60 -22.55 -11.48
C VAL A 434 1.01 -21.20 -11.09
N PHE A 435 1.63 -20.09 -11.48
CA PHE A 435 1.11 -18.74 -11.22
C PHE A 435 -0.30 -18.55 -11.82
N LYS A 436 -0.52 -19.04 -13.05
CA LYS A 436 -1.83 -18.97 -13.73
C LYS A 436 -2.92 -19.83 -13.07
N THR A 437 -2.59 -20.71 -12.13
CA THR A 437 -3.61 -21.39 -11.31
C THR A 437 -4.31 -20.47 -10.30
N ASN A 438 -3.79 -19.24 -10.09
CA ASN A 438 -4.48 -18.23 -9.32
C ASN A 438 -5.62 -17.66 -10.15
N PRO A 439 -6.89 -17.72 -9.69
CA PRO A 439 -8.03 -17.20 -10.45
C PRO A 439 -7.92 -15.69 -10.77
N PHE A 440 -7.05 -14.97 -10.05
CA PHE A 440 -6.80 -13.55 -10.22
C PHE A 440 -5.44 -13.26 -10.88
N TRP A 441 -4.80 -14.22 -11.55
CA TRP A 441 -3.49 -13.96 -12.19
C TRP A 441 -3.55 -12.82 -13.21
N MET A 442 -4.64 -12.70 -13.98
CA MET A 442 -4.85 -11.62 -14.95
C MET A 442 -4.95 -10.27 -14.24
N TYR A 443 -5.65 -10.21 -13.11
CA TYR A 443 -5.70 -9.04 -12.23
C TYR A 443 -4.29 -8.59 -11.84
N TYR A 444 -3.46 -9.53 -11.39
CA TYR A 444 -2.10 -9.20 -11.01
C TYR A 444 -1.21 -8.80 -12.21
N SER A 445 -1.52 -9.24 -13.44
CA SER A 445 -0.70 -9.00 -14.63
C SER A 445 -1.08 -7.83 -15.52
N GLU A 446 -2.36 -7.47 -15.56
CA GLU A 446 -2.87 -6.47 -16.50
C GLU A 446 -3.17 -5.13 -15.82
N GLU A 447 -3.47 -5.13 -14.51
CA GLU A 447 -3.98 -3.94 -13.82
C GLU A 447 -2.93 -2.91 -13.40
N CYS A 448 -1.65 -3.31 -13.40
CA CYS A 448 -0.57 -2.43 -12.94
C CYS A 448 0.29 -1.81 -14.05
N THR A 449 0.26 -2.37 -15.26
CA THR A 449 1.42 -2.29 -16.17
C THR A 449 1.10 -2.06 -17.62
#